data_AF-A0A7Y3XNC9-F1
#
_entry.id   AF-A0A7Y3XNC9-F1
#
_cell.length_a   1.000
_cell.length_b   1.000
_cell.length_c   1.000
_cell.angle_alpha   90.00
_cell.angle_beta   90.00
_cell.angle_gamma   90.00
#
_symmetry.space_group_name_H-M   'P 1'
#
loop_
_entity.id
_entity.type
_entity.pdbx_description
1 polymer ?
#
loop_
_entity_poly.entity_id
_entity_poly.type
_entity_poly.pdbx_seq_one_letter_code
_entity_poly.pdbx_strand_id
1 'polypeptide(L)' 'MGGKNTKYDGVFFTAVKTTGIYCKPSCSAKKPKRENVIFYDTKKETAKNGYRPCMVCKP' A
#
# COMPACT_ATOMS: atom_id res chain seq x y z
N MET A 1 -14.66 -8.61 -20.38
CA MET A 1 -13.70 -7.50 -20.17
C MET A 1 -14.43 -6.38 -19.46
N GLY A 2 -14.29 -6.25 -18.13
CA GLY A 2 -15.04 -5.28 -17.33
C GLY A 2 -14.14 -4.65 -16.27
N GLY A 3 -14.12 -3.32 -16.21
CA GLY A 3 -13.06 -2.48 -15.68
C GLY A 3 -12.74 -2.67 -14.19
N LYS A 4 -11.45 -2.86 -13.90
CA LYS A 4 -10.88 -2.54 -12.60
C LYS A 4 -10.74 -1.02 -12.56
N ASN A 5 -11.56 -0.35 -11.75
CA ASN A 5 -11.54 1.10 -11.57
C ASN A 5 -10.18 1.56 -10.98
N THR A 6 -9.23 1.90 -11.86
CA THR A 6 -7.89 2.45 -11.53
C THR A 6 -7.93 3.95 -11.22
N LYS A 7 -9.10 4.51 -10.85
CA LYS A 7 -9.24 5.97 -10.67
C LYS A 7 -8.76 6.50 -9.31
N TYR A 8 -8.59 5.64 -8.31
CA TYR A 8 -8.03 5.98 -7.00
C TYR A 8 -6.74 5.22 -6.68
N ASP A 9 -6.14 4.57 -7.68
CA ASP A 9 -4.95 3.75 -7.56
C ASP A 9 -3.67 4.61 -7.51
N GLY A 10 -3.54 5.39 -6.45
CA GLY A 10 -2.41 6.33 -6.33
C GLY A 10 -2.63 7.52 -5.41
N VAL A 11 -3.77 7.61 -4.71
CA VAL A 11 -4.03 8.75 -3.83
C VAL A 11 -3.19 8.65 -2.55
N PHE A 12 -3.03 7.44 -2.00
CA PHE A 12 -2.17 7.18 -0.85
C PHE A 12 -1.89 5.67 -0.69
N PHE A 13 -0.70 5.34 -0.21
CA PHE A 13 -0.20 4.00 0.07
C PHE A 13 -0.02 3.81 1.57
N THR A 14 -0.45 2.67 2.09
CA THR A 14 -0.19 2.30 3.48
C THR A 14 1.05 1.43 3.54
N ALA A 15 2.08 1.86 4.25
CA ALA A 15 3.23 1.04 4.57
C ALA A 15 3.12 0.46 5.97
N VAL A 16 3.49 -0.79 6.11
CA VAL A 16 3.44 -1.53 7.36
C VAL A 16 4.86 -1.71 7.86
N LYS A 17 5.23 -1.05 8.96
CA LYS A 17 6.57 -1.15 9.57
C LYS A 17 6.92 -2.59 9.96
N THR A 18 5.93 -3.35 10.44
CA THR A 18 6.16 -4.72 10.94
C THR A 18 6.52 -5.71 9.84
N THR A 19 6.01 -5.52 8.63
CA THR A 19 6.28 -6.43 7.50
C THR A 19 7.18 -5.81 6.44
N GLY A 20 7.49 -4.52 6.53
CA GLY A 20 8.26 -3.79 5.54
C GLY A 20 7.59 -3.75 4.17
N ILE A 21 6.26 -3.88 4.11
CA ILE A 21 5.50 -3.86 2.85
C ILE A 21 4.61 -2.63 2.75
N TYR A 22 4.39 -2.15 1.54
CA TYR A 22 3.37 -1.16 1.26
C TYR A 22 2.28 -1.70 0.35
N CYS A 23 1.07 -1.20 0.58
CA CYS A 23 -0.14 -1.66 -0.06
C CYS A 23 -1.13 -0.53 -0.29
N LYS A 24 -2.16 -0.78 -1.08
CA LYS A 24 -3.27 0.16 -1.27
C LYS A 24 -4.23 0.04 -0.08
N PRO A 25 -4.89 1.12 0.36
CA PRO A 25 -5.89 1.06 1.44
C PRO A 25 -7.10 0.17 1.09
N SER A 26 -7.33 -0.07 -0.20
CA SER A 26 -8.35 -1.00 -0.71
C SER A 26 -7.90 -2.47 -0.67
N CYS A 27 -6.69 -2.76 -0.19
CA CYS A 27 -6.24 -4.14 -0.07
C CYS A 27 -7.03 -4.83 1.05
N SER A 28 -7.65 -5.96 0.73
CA SER A 28 -8.39 -6.81 1.68
C SER A 28 -7.47 -7.52 2.69
N ALA A 29 -6.21 -7.10 2.81
CA ALA A 29 -5.25 -7.68 3.74
C ALA A 29 -5.62 -7.33 5.19
N LYS A 30 -5.34 -8.26 6.09
CA LYS A 30 -5.59 -8.12 7.53
C LYS A 30 -4.91 -6.85 8.04
N LYS A 31 -5.72 -5.87 8.48
CA LYS A 31 -5.23 -4.57 8.91
C LYS A 31 -4.28 -4.76 10.10
N PRO A 32 -2.99 -4.41 9.97
CA PRO A 32 -2.09 -4.43 11.10
C PRO A 32 -2.50 -3.35 12.11
N LYS A 33 -1.98 -3.42 13.33
CA LYS A 33 -2.20 -2.38 14.34
C LYS A 33 -1.84 -1.01 13.75
N ARG A 34 -2.74 -0.03 13.90
CA ARG A 34 -2.58 1.34 13.39
C ARG A 34 -1.26 2.01 13.79
N GLU A 35 -0.69 1.60 14.91
CA GLU A 35 0.60 2.09 15.43
C GLU A 35 1.78 1.73 14.53
N ASN A 36 1.68 0.63 13.78
CA ASN A 36 2.71 0.14 12.87
C ASN A 36 2.39 0.46 11.40
N VAL A 37 1.35 1.24 11.14
CA VAL A 37 0.93 1.65 9.80
C VAL A 37 1.32 3.10 9.58
N ILE A 38 2.03 3.36 8.48
CA ILE A 38 2.36 4.69 7.99
C ILE A 38 1.59 4.91 6.70
N PHE A 39 1.06 6.12 6.52
CA PHE A 39 0.42 6.53 5.28
C PHE A 39 1.42 7.37 4.49
N TYR A 40 1.58 7.03 3.22
CA TYR A 40 2.44 7.72 2.26
C TYR A 40 1.57 8.22 1.12
N ASP A 41 1.89 9.38 0.57
CA ASP A 41 1.13 9.91 -0.56
C ASP A 41 1.50 9.20 -1.87
N THR A 42 2.79 8.85 -2.03
CA THR A 42 3.31 8.27 -3.29
C THR A 42 4.08 6.96 -3.10
N LYS A 43 4.03 6.08 -4.12
CA LYS A 43 4.87 4.85 -4.19
C LYS A 43 6.36 5.16 -4.09
N LYS A 44 6.79 6.33 -4.61
CA LYS A 44 8.19 6.77 -4.59
C LYS A 44 8.69 6.98 -3.18
N GLU A 45 7.90 7.59 -2.32
CA GLU A 45 8.27 7.83 -0.93
C GLU A 45 8.37 6.52 -0.15
N THR A 46 7.46 5.57 -0.41
CA THR A 46 7.51 4.23 0.18
C THR A 46 8.73 3.44 -0.28
N ALA A 47 9.06 3.48 -1.57
CA ALA A 47 10.26 2.84 -2.10
C ALA A 47 11.56 3.49 -1.57
N LYS A 48 11.60 4.83 -1.44
CA LYS A 48 12.72 5.55 -0.81
C LYS A 48 12.95 5.14 0.64
N ASN A 49 11.88 4.85 1.38
CA ASN A 49 11.98 4.36 2.75
C ASN A 49 12.26 2.84 2.84
N GLY A 50 12.47 2.14 1.72
CA GLY A 50 12.82 0.72 1.71
C GLY A 50 11.64 -0.25 1.87
N TYR A 51 10.39 0.23 1.74
CA TYR A 51 9.22 -0.65 1.78
C TYR A 51 9.02 -1.36 0.44
N ARG A 52 8.68 -2.65 0.50
CA ARG A 52 8.46 -3.50 -0.69
C ARG A 52 6.98 -3.53 -1.09
N PRO A 53 6.62 -3.61 -2.38
CA PRO A 53 5.23 -3.73 -2.78
C PRO A 53 4.62 -5.05 -2.29
N CYS A 54 3.37 -5.02 -1.83
CA CYS A 54 2.65 -6.23 -1.50
C CYS A 54 2.44 -7.11 -2.74
N MET A 55 2.83 -8.38 -2.66
CA MET A 55 2.65 -9.37 -3.73
C MET A 55 1.18 -9.72 -4.02
N VAL A 56 0.27 -9.46 -3.08
CA VAL A 56 -1.17 -9.74 -3.23
C VAL A 56 -1.84 -8.65 -4.05
N CYS A 57 -1.54 -7.40 -3.73
CA CYS A 57 -2.20 -6.26 -4.35
C CYS A 57 -1.54 -5.81 -5.66
N LYS A 58 -0.50 -6.54 -6.13
CA LYS A 58 0.27 -6.33 -7.38
C LYS A 58 -0.08 -4.99 -8.04
N PRO A 59 0.39 -3.88 -7.44
CA PRO A 59 0.10 -2.55 -7.96
C PRO A 59 0.79 -2.29 -9.29
#